data_AF-A0A960MU61-F1
#
_entry.id   AF-A0A960MU61-F1
#
_cell.length_a   1.000
_cell.length_b   1.000
_cell.length_c   1.000
_cell.angle_alpha   90.00
_cell.angle_beta   90.00
_cell.angle_gamma   90.00
#
_symmetry.space_group_name_H-M   'P 1'
#
loop_
_entity.id
_entity.type
_entity.pdbx_description
1 polymer ?
#
loop_
_entity_poly.entity_id
_entity_poly.type
_entity_poly.pdbx_seq_one_letter_code
_entity_poly.pdbx_strand_id
1 'polypeptide(L)'
;MQGGSRSSQPLSEEQIEQLKAQFGFDKPFPVAYVQWLGRVCRGDFGISTRYNEPVIGLIRERLPISTFYGLVTFFLTYAICVPLGVVKALRHRTFLDTSTSILVFLGYAIPGFALGLILLIAFAYPPLEWFPSGGFVSD
;
A
#
# COMPACT_ATOMS: atom_id res chain seq x y z
N MET A 1 4.50 36.24 2.42
CA MET A 1 3.24 35.50 2.25
C MET A 1 2.59 35.95 0.94
N GLN A 2 2.68 35.17 -0.12
CA GLN A 2 1.92 35.38 -1.36
C GLN A 2 1.16 34.09 -1.65
N GLY A 3 -0.13 34.08 -1.29
CA GLY A 3 -1.05 33.04 -1.69
C GLY A 3 -1.37 33.21 -3.17
N GLY A 4 -0.69 32.47 -4.03
CA GLY A 4 -1.00 32.41 -5.45
C GLY A 4 -2.32 31.68 -5.66
N SER A 5 -3.40 32.44 -5.90
CA SER A 5 -4.66 31.92 -6.43
C SER A 5 -4.36 31.06 -7.64
N ARG A 6 -4.64 29.75 -7.57
CA ARG A 6 -4.68 28.87 -8.74
C ARG A 6 -5.82 29.36 -9.63
N SER A 7 -5.48 30.23 -10.58
CA SER A 7 -6.35 30.56 -11.71
C SER A 7 -6.70 29.26 -12.42
N SER A 8 -7.93 28.78 -12.22
CA SER A 8 -8.52 27.74 -13.03
C SER A 8 -8.84 28.36 -14.39
N GLN A 9 -7.82 28.67 -15.18
CA GLN A 9 -8.01 29.04 -16.57
C GLN A 9 -8.64 27.83 -17.25
N PRO A 10 -9.83 27.96 -17.87
CA PRO A 10 -10.40 26.87 -18.63
C PRO A 10 -9.40 26.48 -19.72
N LEU A 11 -9.14 25.19 -19.86
CA LEU A 11 -8.32 24.64 -20.93
C LEU A 11 -8.90 25.12 -22.28
N SER A 12 -8.03 25.48 -23.23
CA SER A 12 -8.52 25.79 -24.58
C SER A 12 -9.17 24.55 -25.21
N GLU A 13 -10.11 24.76 -26.14
CA GLU A 13 -10.79 23.66 -26.83
C GLU A 13 -9.78 22.69 -27.48
N GLU A 14 -8.69 23.22 -28.04
CA GLU A 14 -7.58 22.45 -28.61
C GLU A 14 -6.85 21.60 -27.56
N GLN A 15 -6.63 22.12 -26.34
CA GLN A 15 -6.00 21.36 -25.25
C GLN A 15 -6.91 20.23 -24.76
N ILE A 16 -8.22 20.47 -24.71
CA ILE A 16 -9.21 19.45 -24.34
C ILE A 16 -9.22 18.33 -25.38
N GLU A 17 -9.18 18.67 -26.67
CA GLU A 17 -9.17 17.69 -27.76
C GLU A 17 -7.88 16.86 -27.76
N GLN A 18 -6.73 17.50 -27.53
CA GLN A 18 -5.45 16.80 -27.35
C GLN A 18 -5.47 15.82 -26.17
N LEU A 19 -6.04 16.23 -25.03
CA LEU A 19 -6.17 15.36 -23.86
C LEU A 19 -7.09 14.17 -24.14
N LYS A 20 -8.22 14.41 -24.82
CA LYS A 20 -9.15 13.33 -25.22
C LYS A 20 -8.45 12.31 -26.11
N ALA A 21 -7.70 12.76 -27.11
CA ALA A 21 -6.94 11.88 -28.00
C ALA A 21 -5.83 11.11 -27.25
N GLN A 22 -5.13 11.77 -26.32
CA GLN A 22 -4.06 11.15 -25.52
C GLN A 22 -4.57 10.02 -24.63
N PHE A 23 -5.72 10.24 -23.98
CA PHE A 23 -6.33 9.26 -23.07
C PHE A 23 -7.28 8.27 -23.78
N GLY A 24 -7.58 8.47 -25.06
CA GLY A 24 -8.52 7.64 -25.82
C GLY A 24 -9.99 7.92 -25.48
N PHE A 25 -10.29 9.08 -24.88
CA PHE A 25 -11.65 9.51 -24.53
C PHE A 25 -12.46 9.96 -25.75
N ASP A 26 -11.83 10.05 -26.92
CA ASP A 26 -12.45 10.25 -28.23
C ASP A 26 -13.15 8.99 -28.78
N LYS A 27 -12.85 7.81 -28.21
CA LYS A 27 -13.30 6.50 -28.73
C LYS A 27 -14.38 5.87 -27.85
N PRO A 28 -15.21 4.96 -28.39
CA PRO A 28 -16.11 4.14 -27.57
C PRO A 28 -15.34 3.40 -26.48
N PHE A 29 -15.91 3.35 -25.26
CA PHE A 29 -15.27 2.79 -24.08
C PHE A 29 -14.58 1.43 -24.29
N PRO A 30 -15.21 0.41 -24.94
CA PRO A 30 -14.56 -0.88 -25.15
C PRO A 30 -13.29 -0.78 -25.99
N VAL A 31 -13.27 0.09 -27.00
CA VAL A 31 -12.12 0.30 -27.88
C VAL A 31 -10.97 0.96 -27.11
N ALA A 32 -11.28 2.01 -26.34
CA ALA A 32 -10.30 2.70 -25.51
C ALA A 32 -9.68 1.75 -24.46
N TYR A 33 -10.51 0.93 -23.81
CA TYR A 33 -10.05 -0.03 -22.81
C TYR A 33 -9.14 -1.11 -23.40
N VAL A 34 -9.51 -1.72 -24.53
CA VAL A 34 -8.68 -2.75 -25.19
C VAL A 34 -7.35 -2.16 -25.66
N GLN A 35 -7.34 -0.92 -26.19
CA GLN A 35 -6.10 -0.24 -26.57
C GLN A 35 -5.22 0.06 -25.35
N TRP A 36 -5.81 0.53 -24.25
CA TRP A 36 -5.09 0.74 -22.99
C TRP A 36 -4.52 -0.57 -22.44
N LEU A 37 -5.32 -1.63 -22.38
CA LEU A 37 -4.88 -2.94 -21.90
C LEU A 37 -3.76 -3.50 -22.79
N GLY A 38 -3.86 -3.34 -24.11
CA GLY A 38 -2.81 -3.72 -25.05
C GLY A 38 -1.48 -3.00 -24.81
N ARG A 39 -1.51 -1.73 -24.40
CA ARG A 39 -0.30 -1.00 -23.97
C ARG A 39 0.25 -1.56 -22.65
N VAL A 40 -0.62 -1.75 -21.66
CA VAL A 40 -0.24 -2.31 -20.35
C VAL A 40 0.39 -3.70 -20.48
N CYS A 41 -0.17 -4.59 -21.29
CA CYS A 41 0.39 -5.92 -21.54
C CYS A 41 1.76 -5.89 -22.23
N ARG A 42 2.12 -4.78 -22.92
CA ARG A 42 3.45 -4.55 -23.50
C ARG A 42 4.40 -3.83 -22.53
N GLY A 43 3.97 -3.57 -21.30
CA GLY A 43 4.73 -2.86 -20.28
C GLY A 43 4.66 -1.33 -20.40
N ASP A 44 3.80 -0.79 -21.27
CA ASP A 44 3.56 0.65 -21.37
C ASP A 44 2.36 1.04 -20.47
N PHE A 45 2.68 1.58 -19.31
CA PHE A 45 1.72 2.09 -18.33
C PHE A 45 1.44 3.59 -18.49
N GLY A 46 2.12 4.27 -19.43
CA GLY A 46 2.05 5.71 -19.61
C GLY A 46 2.69 6.53 -18.50
N ILE A 47 2.27 7.80 -18.44
CA ILE A 47 2.75 8.80 -17.48
C ILE A 47 1.75 8.99 -16.35
N SER A 48 2.26 9.07 -15.13
CA SER A 48 1.47 9.39 -13.95
C SER A 48 0.95 10.82 -14.01
N THR A 49 -0.36 11.01 -13.90
CA THR A 49 -0.95 12.36 -13.86
C THR A 49 -0.64 13.12 -12.57
N ARG A 50 -0.29 12.41 -11.49
CA ARG A 50 0.08 13.01 -10.20
C ARG A 50 1.55 13.41 -10.14
N TYR A 51 2.43 12.53 -10.62
CA TYR A 51 3.88 12.67 -10.48
C TYR A 51 4.57 13.14 -11.77
N ASN A 52 3.85 13.16 -12.90
CA ASN A 52 4.34 13.53 -14.23
C ASN A 52 5.57 12.72 -14.70
N GLU A 53 5.67 11.48 -14.24
CA GLU A 53 6.76 10.54 -14.52
C GLU A 53 6.23 9.20 -15.05
N PRO A 54 7.05 8.40 -15.75
CA PRO A 54 6.67 7.07 -16.20
C PRO A 54 6.21 6.17 -15.05
N VAL A 55 5.00 5.62 -15.16
CA VAL A 55 4.40 4.77 -14.12
C VAL A 55 5.27 3.54 -13.81
N ILE A 56 5.94 2.99 -14.82
CA ILE A 56 6.85 1.85 -14.63
C ILE A 56 8.04 2.19 -13.73
N GLY A 57 8.54 3.44 -13.75
CA GLY A 57 9.59 3.90 -12.85
C GLY A 57 9.11 3.90 -11.41
N LEU A 58 7.95 4.51 -11.17
CA LEU A 58 7.30 4.54 -9.85
C LEU A 58 7.01 3.14 -9.31
N ILE A 59 6.56 2.20 -10.16
CA ILE A 59 6.35 0.80 -9.76
C ILE A 59 7.67 0.16 -9.33
N ARG A 60 8.74 0.34 -10.11
CA ARG A 60 10.06 -0.23 -9.81
C ARG A 60 10.64 0.30 -8.50
N GLU A 61 10.38 1.55 -8.18
CA GLU A 61 10.85 2.16 -6.94
C GLU A 61 10.09 1.65 -5.70
N ARG A 62 8.77 1.47 -5.84
CA ARG A 62 7.90 1.01 -4.74
C ARG A 62 7.92 -0.50 -4.52
N LEU A 63 8.21 -1.26 -5.57
CA LEU A 63 8.21 -2.73 -5.54
C LEU A 63 9.14 -3.32 -4.48
N PRO A 64 10.43 -2.93 -4.37
CA PRO A 64 11.34 -3.46 -3.36
C PRO A 64 10.83 -3.23 -1.93
N ILE A 65 10.27 -2.06 -1.66
CA ILE A 65 9.77 -1.70 -0.33
C ILE A 65 8.55 -2.55 0.02
N SER A 66 7.57 -2.62 -0.89
CA SER A 66 6.39 -3.47 -0.70
C SER A 66 6.76 -4.96 -0.57
N THR A 67 7.71 -5.42 -1.37
CA THR A 67 8.19 -6.82 -1.33
C THR A 67 8.89 -7.12 -0.01
N PHE A 68 9.72 -6.21 0.48
CA PHE A 68 10.39 -6.35 1.76
C PHE A 68 9.38 -6.53 2.90
N TYR A 69 8.42 -5.61 3.03
CA TYR A 69 7.36 -5.74 4.05
C TYR A 69 6.52 -6.99 3.85
N GLY A 70 6.14 -7.29 2.60
CA GLY A 70 5.35 -8.49 2.28
C GLY A 70 6.04 -9.79 2.67
N LEU A 71 7.32 -9.95 2.35
CA LEU A 71 8.10 -11.12 2.70
C LEU A 71 8.34 -11.23 4.21
N VAL A 72 8.74 -10.13 4.86
CA VAL A 72 8.95 -10.11 6.31
C VAL A 72 7.66 -10.47 7.05
N THR A 73 6.54 -9.86 6.68
CA THR A 73 5.23 -10.21 7.25
C THR A 73 4.87 -11.66 6.97
N PHE A 74 5.02 -12.14 5.73
CA PHE A 74 4.74 -13.53 5.37
C PHE A 74 5.50 -14.51 6.26
N PHE A 75 6.83 -14.36 6.37
CA PHE A 75 7.64 -15.28 7.17
C PHE A 75 7.31 -15.19 8.66
N LEU A 76 7.17 -13.99 9.21
CA LEU A 76 6.84 -13.82 10.64
C LEU A 76 5.46 -14.39 10.98
N THR A 77 4.45 -14.11 10.15
CA THR A 77 3.09 -14.63 10.36
C THR A 77 3.09 -16.15 10.35
N TYR A 78 3.71 -16.79 9.36
CA TYR A 78 3.73 -18.25 9.30
C TYR A 78 4.56 -18.86 10.43
N ALA A 79 5.73 -18.28 10.72
CA ALA A 79 6.61 -18.76 11.79
C ALA A 79 5.98 -18.66 13.18
N ILE A 80 5.08 -17.70 13.42
CA ILE A 80 4.42 -17.51 14.72
C ILE A 80 3.06 -18.22 14.75
N CYS A 81 2.20 -17.97 13.77
CA CYS A 81 0.82 -18.45 13.78
C CYS A 81 0.71 -19.96 13.56
N VAL A 82 1.55 -20.57 12.71
CA VAL A 82 1.47 -22.01 12.46
C VAL A 82 1.84 -22.81 13.72
N PRO A 83 2.99 -22.56 14.39
CA PRO A 83 3.30 -23.27 15.63
C PRO A 83 2.28 -23.02 16.73
N LEU A 84 1.83 -21.78 16.90
CA LEU A 84 0.78 -21.46 17.88
C LEU A 84 -0.52 -22.22 17.60
N GLY A 85 -0.93 -22.30 16.33
CA GLY A 85 -2.11 -23.05 15.89
C GLY A 85 -1.97 -24.55 16.18
N VAL A 86 -0.81 -25.14 15.86
CA VAL A 86 -0.52 -26.56 16.12
C VAL A 86 -0.53 -26.84 17.63
N VAL A 87 0.16 -26.04 18.44
CA VAL A 87 0.20 -26.21 19.90
C VAL A 87 -1.20 -26.11 20.50
N LYS A 88 -2.01 -25.15 20.03
CA LYS A 88 -3.38 -24.96 20.50
C LYS A 88 -4.29 -26.14 20.14
N ALA A 89 -4.13 -26.71 18.95
CA ALA A 89 -4.85 -27.92 18.54
C ALA A 89 -4.47 -29.14 19.39
N LEU A 90 -3.19 -29.30 19.72
CA LEU A 90 -2.70 -30.41 20.55
C LEU A 90 -3.06 -30.27 22.04
N ARG A 91 -3.17 -29.03 22.54
CA ARG A 91 -3.49 -28.72 23.95
C ARG A 91 -4.89 -28.14 24.13
N HIS A 92 -5.85 -28.66 23.37
CA HIS A 92 -7.22 -28.18 23.41
C HIS A 92 -7.84 -28.30 24.82
N ARG A 93 -8.64 -27.29 25.22
CA ARG A 93 -9.28 -27.16 26.56
C ARG A 93 -8.32 -26.99 27.75
N THR A 94 -7.06 -26.61 27.49
CA THR A 94 -6.11 -26.26 28.55
C THR A 94 -6.16 -24.76 28.87
N PHE A 95 -5.61 -24.35 30.01
CA PHE A 95 -5.47 -22.92 30.36
C PHE A 95 -4.73 -22.10 29.29
N LEU A 96 -3.79 -22.73 28.58
CA LEU A 96 -3.06 -22.12 27.46
C LEU A 96 -3.98 -21.85 26.26
N ASP A 97 -4.91 -22.75 25.96
CA ASP A 97 -5.91 -22.59 24.88
C ASP A 97 -6.82 -21.38 25.17
N THR A 98 -7.32 -21.27 26.40
CA THR A 98 -8.18 -20.14 26.82
C THR A 98 -7.42 -18.81 26.83
N SER A 99 -6.24 -18.76 27.45
CA SER A 99 -5.46 -17.52 27.58
C SER A 99 -5.01 -16.97 26.22
N THR A 100 -4.53 -17.84 25.32
CA THR A 100 -4.14 -17.42 23.97
C THR A 100 -5.34 -16.97 23.15
N SER A 101 -6.51 -17.60 23.30
CA SER A 101 -7.74 -17.17 22.64
C SER A 101 -8.16 -15.77 23.07
N ILE A 102 -8.15 -15.48 24.38
CA ILE A 102 -8.48 -14.15 24.91
C ILE A 102 -7.53 -13.10 24.34
N LEU A 103 -6.22 -13.37 24.33
CA LEU A 103 -5.22 -12.45 23.78
C LEU A 103 -5.46 -12.16 22.29
N VAL A 104 -5.75 -13.20 21.50
CA VAL A 104 -6.08 -13.05 20.07
C VAL A 104 -7.34 -12.20 19.88
N PHE A 105 -8.40 -12.44 20.67
CA PHE A 105 -9.63 -11.65 20.59
C PHE A 105 -9.42 -10.18 20.97
N LEU A 106 -8.62 -9.89 22.00
CA LEU A 106 -8.25 -8.53 22.36
C LEU A 106 -7.48 -7.84 21.23
N GLY A 107 -6.53 -8.55 20.62
CA GLY A 107 -5.80 -8.04 19.45
C GLY A 107 -6.73 -7.73 18.27
N TYR A 108 -7.75 -8.57 18.04
CA TYR A 108 -8.73 -8.39 16.96
C TYR A 108 -9.68 -7.22 17.20
N ALA A 109 -9.92 -6.84 18.47
CA ALA A 109 -10.76 -5.69 18.81
C ALA A 109 -10.09 -4.35 18.51
N ILE A 110 -8.76 -4.30 18.41
CA ILE A 110 -8.02 -3.07 18.15
C ILE A 110 -7.88 -2.87 16.63
N PRO A 111 -8.26 -1.70 16.09
CA PRO A 111 -8.01 -1.40 14.68
C PRO A 111 -6.52 -1.47 14.35
N GLY A 112 -6.17 -2.12 13.22
CA GLY A 112 -4.77 -2.35 12.85
C GLY A 112 -3.93 -1.07 12.77
N PHE A 113 -4.50 0.04 12.29
CA PHE A 113 -3.80 1.33 12.27
C PHE A 113 -3.48 1.86 13.68
N ALA A 114 -4.40 1.67 14.63
CA ALA A 114 -4.24 2.15 16.00
C ALA A 114 -3.21 1.30 16.74
N LEU A 115 -3.28 -0.03 16.57
CA LEU A 115 -2.25 -0.94 17.09
C LEU A 115 -0.89 -0.61 16.49
N GLY A 116 -0.81 -0.37 15.18
CA GLY A 116 0.41 0.05 14.50
C GLY A 116 1.01 1.33 15.08
N LEU A 117 0.17 2.34 15.37
CA LEU A 117 0.61 3.58 16.01
C LEU A 117 1.13 3.34 17.43
N ILE A 118 0.44 2.53 18.24
CA ILE A 118 0.87 2.17 19.59
C ILE A 118 2.24 1.47 19.55
N LEU A 119 2.40 0.50 18.64
CA LEU A 119 3.67 -0.22 18.46
C LEU A 119 4.78 0.73 17.99
N LEU A 120 4.48 1.65 17.07
CA LEU A 120 5.45 2.66 16.62
C LEU A 120 5.94 3.51 17.80
N ILE A 121 5.04 4.04 18.62
CA ILE A 121 5.40 4.84 19.79
C ILE A 121 6.18 4.00 20.80
N ALA A 122 5.76 2.76 21.06
CA ALA A 122 6.39 1.91 22.06
C ALA A 122 7.81 1.47 21.67
N PHE A 123 8.07 1.24 20.37
CA PHE A 123 9.34 0.65 19.92
C PHE A 123 10.25 1.61 19.15
N ALA A 124 9.75 2.71 18.60
CA ALA A 124 10.54 3.68 17.84
C ALA A 124 10.78 5.01 18.58
N TYR A 125 10.24 5.16 19.79
CA TYR A 125 10.43 6.35 20.63
C TYR A 125 11.01 5.94 22.01
N PRO A 126 11.70 6.85 22.72
CA PRO A 126 12.22 6.57 24.05
C PRO A 126 11.13 6.05 25.02
N PRO A 127 11.43 5.02 25.83
CA PRO A 127 12.77 4.57 26.20
C PRO A 127 13.33 3.35 25.45
N LEU A 128 12.57 2.65 24.58
CA LEU A 128 13.05 1.41 23.94
C LEU A 128 13.96 1.67 22.74
N GLU A 129 13.55 2.53 21.81
CA GLU A 129 14.30 2.90 20.59
C GLU A 129 14.84 1.70 19.78
N TRP A 130 14.11 0.58 19.76
CA TRP A 130 14.51 -0.63 19.04
C TRP A 130 14.44 -0.48 17.52
N PHE A 131 13.57 0.39 17.02
CA PHE A 131 13.39 0.62 15.59
C PHE A 131 13.51 2.10 15.24
N PRO A 132 13.97 2.44 14.02
CA PRO A 132 13.92 3.81 13.55
C PRO A 132 12.47 4.25 13.34
N SER A 133 12.19 5.53 13.57
CA SER A 133 10.85 6.12 13.37
C SER A 133 10.51 6.38 11.90
N GLY A 134 11.49 6.27 10.99
CA GLY A 134 11.32 6.43 9.55
C GLY A 134 12.62 6.20 8.77
N GLY A 135 12.56 6.41 7.45
CA GLY A 135 13.74 6.41 6.56
C GLY A 135 13.80 5.29 5.52
N PHE A 136 12.89 4.31 5.57
CA PHE A 136 12.75 3.28 4.53
C PHE A 136 11.48 3.53 3.70
N VAL A 137 11.56 4.52 2.81
CA VAL A 137 10.44 5.01 1.99
C VAL A 137 10.87 5.12 0.53
N SER A 138 9.89 5.05 -0.38
CA SER A 138 10.03 5.44 -1.79
C SER A 138 9.59 6.88 -1.93
N ASP A 139 10.15 7.60 -2.89
CA ASP A 139 9.78 8.97 -3.21
C ASP A 139 8.35 9.10 -3.85
#